data_AF-A0A971H9S8-F1
#
_entry.id   AF-A0A971H9S8-F1
#
_cell.length_a   1.000
_cell.length_b   1.000
_cell.length_c   1.000
_cell.angle_alpha   90.00
_cell.angle_beta   90.00
_cell.angle_gamma   90.00
#
_symmetry.space_group_name_H-M   'P 1'
#
loop_
_entity.id
_entity.type
_entity.pdbx_description
1 polymer ?
#
loop_
_entity_poly.entity_id
_entity_poly.type
_entity_poly.pdbx_seq_one_letter_code
_entity_poly.pdbx_strand_id
1 'polypeptide(L)' 'MVATAKCHDCGTVFNVVENEGYCPKCRSYDKGLVCGQEFLIKEIMV' A
#
# COMPACT_ATOMS: atom_id res chain seq x y z
N MET A 1 -3.96 -9.91 -5.82
CA MET A 1 -3.28 -9.19 -4.72
C MET A 1 -3.52 -7.70 -4.93
N VAL A 2 -4.24 -7.06 -4.01
CA VAL A 2 -4.50 -5.61 -4.04
C VAL A 2 -3.42 -4.91 -3.22
N ALA A 3 -2.77 -3.90 -3.80
CA ALA A 3 -1.78 -3.09 -3.10
C ALA A 3 -2.47 -1.84 -2.56
N THR A 4 -2.74 -1.80 -1.26
CA THR A 4 -3.34 -0.64 -0.58
C THR A 4 -2.31 0.09 0.26
N ALA A 5 -2.36 1.42 0.20
CA ALA A 5 -1.55 2.28 1.07
C ALA A 5 -2.44 3.21 1.89
N LYS A 6 -1.92 3.61 3.04
CA LYS A 6 -2.50 4.59 3.93
C LYS A 6 -1.69 5.87 3.82
N CYS A 7 -2.33 6.97 3.45
CA CYS A 7 -1.70 8.29 3.46
C CYS A 7 -1.32 8.68 4.89
N HIS A 8 -0.11 9.20 5.10
CA HIS A 8 0.31 9.68 6.42
C HIS A 8 -0.30 11.02 6.79
N ASP A 9 -0.51 11.93 5.83
CA ASP A 9 -1.09 13.25 6.10
C ASP A 9 -2.56 13.18 6.55
N CYS A 10 -3.37 12.39 5.85
CA CYS A 10 -4.82 12.40 6.07
C CYS A 10 -5.37 11.06 6.60
N GLY A 11 -4.52 10.05 6.74
CA GLY A 11 -4.91 8.72 7.23
C GLY A 11 -5.79 7.91 6.27
N THR A 12 -6.04 8.41 5.06
CA THR A 12 -6.93 7.76 4.09
C THR A 12 -6.26 6.52 3.51
N VAL A 13 -6.98 5.40 3.51
CA VAL A 13 -6.56 4.15 2.87
C VAL A 13 -7.09 4.14 1.44
N PHE A 14 -6.21 3.90 0.48
CA PHE A 14 -6.55 3.90 -0.95
C PHE A 14 -5.73 2.85 -1.70
N ASN A 15 -6.23 2.42 -2.86
CA ASN A 15 -5.51 1.50 -3.72
C ASN A 15 -4.41 2.26 -4.46
N VAL A 16 -3.17 1.82 -4.28
CA VAL A 16 -1.99 2.48 -4.86
C VAL A 16 -1.99 2.34 -6.38
N VAL A 17 -2.47 1.20 -6.88
CA VAL A 17 -2.49 0.90 -8.32
C VAL A 17 -3.53 1.75 -9.04
N GLU A 18 -4.72 1.88 -8.46
CA GLU A 18 -5.82 2.65 -9.08
C GLU A 18 -5.62 4.16 -8.99
N ASN A 19 -4.93 4.64 -7.96
CA ASN A 19 -4.70 6.09 -7.74
C ASN A 19 -3.29 6.54 -8.15
N GLU A 20 -2.59 5.76 -8.97
CA GLU A 20 -1.22 6.06 -9.48
C GLU A 20 -0.20 6.39 -8.37
N GLY A 21 -0.44 5.85 -7.16
CA GLY A 21 0.37 6.12 -5.99
C GLY A 21 0.13 7.46 -5.29
N TYR A 22 -0.88 8.24 -5.65
CA TYR A 22 -1.22 9.49 -4.96
C TYR A 22 -2.48 9.35 -4.12
N CYS A 23 -2.51 10.03 -2.98
CA CYS A 23 -3.73 10.03 -2.17
C CYS A 23 -4.85 10.78 -2.90
N PRO A 24 -6.04 10.18 -3.12
CA PRO A 24 -7.15 10.85 -3.79
C PRO A 24 -7.74 12.01 -2.96
N LYS A 25 -7.47 12.05 -1.65
CA LYS A 25 -8.05 13.05 -0.73
C LYS A 25 -7.20 14.32 -0.61
N CYS A 26 -5.90 14.16 -0.35
CA CYS A 26 -4.98 15.28 -0.13
C CYS A 26 -3.91 15.42 -1.22
N ARG A 27 -3.85 14.50 -2.19
CA ARG A 27 -2.78 14.39 -3.20
C ARG A 27 -1.37 14.28 -2.63
N SER A 28 -1.23 13.94 -1.34
CA SER A 28 0.08 13.65 -0.76
C SER A 28 0.65 12.38 -1.37
N TYR A 29 1.96 12.39 -1.59
CA TYR A 29 2.75 11.24 -2.01
C TYR A 29 3.14 10.36 -0.81
N ASP A 30 3.15 10.94 0.41
CA ASP A 30 3.57 10.27 1.63
C ASP A 30 2.50 9.28 2.11
N LYS A 31 2.85 7.99 2.03
CA LYS A 31 1.94 6.87 2.25
C LYS A 31 2.70 5.64 2.73
N GLY A 32 2.15 4.94 3.71
CA GLY A 32 2.61 3.64 4.16
C GLY A 32 1.86 2.52 3.43
N LEU A 33 2.57 1.58 2.82
CA LEU A 33 1.95 0.37 2.26
C LEU A 33 1.37 -0.47 3.41
N VAL A 34 0.08 -0.78 3.34
CA VAL A 34 -0.64 -1.53 4.39
C VAL A 34 -0.70 -3.01 4.04
N CYS A 35 -1.06 -3.32 2.80
CA CYS A 35 -1.09 -4.67 2.27
C CYS A 35 -0.52 -4.67 0.85
N GLY A 36 0.33 -5.65 0.56
CA GLY A 36 1.07 -5.76 -0.70
C GLY A 36 2.27 -6.70 -0.61
N GLN A 37 2.66 -7.08 0.61
CA GLN A 37 3.72 -8.04 0.86
C GLN A 37 3.21 -9.15 1.78
N GLU A 38 2.37 -10.02 1.23
CA GLU A 38 2.35 -11.39 1.72
C GLU A 38 3.75 -11.95 1.40
N PHE A 39 4.65 -11.92 2.39
CA PHE A 39 5.88 -12.71 2.33
C PHE A 39 5.45 -14.17 2.27
N LEU A 40 5.29 -14.69 1.05
CA LEU A 40 5.13 -16.10 0.82
C LEU A 40 6.51 -16.73 1.07
N ILE A 41 6.78 -17.12 2.31
CA ILE A 41 7.91 -17.98 2.62
C ILE A 41 7.59 -19.32 1.96
N LYS A 42 8.01 -19.49 0.71
CA LYS A 42 8.02 -20.78 0.02
C LYS A 42 9.17 -21.58 0.62
N GLU A 43 8.84 -22.46 1.56
CA GLU A 43 9.62 -23.58 2.07
C GLU A 43 11.08 -23.30 2.49
N ILE A 44 11.35 -23.54 3.77
CA ILE A 44 12.72 -23.74 4.24
C ILE A 44 13.09 -25.17 3.83
N MET A 45 13.93 -25.35 2.82
CA MET A 45 14.59 -26.65 2.61
C MET A 45 15.58 -26.86 3.76
N VAL A 46 15.37 -27.95 4.51
CA VAL A 46 16.28 -28.48 5.53
C VAL A 46 17.24 -29.49 4.93
#